data_AF-A0A519HFI8-F1
#
_entry.id   AF-A0A519HFI8-F1
#
_cell.length_a   1.000
_cell.length_b   1.000
_cell.length_c   1.000
_cell.angle_alpha   90.00
_cell.angle_beta   90.00
_cell.angle_gamma   90.00
#
_symmetry.space_group_name_H-M   'P 1'
#
loop_
_entity.id
_entity.type
_entity.pdbx_description
1 polymer ?
#
loop_
_entity_poly.entity_id
_entity_poly.type
_entity_poly.pdbx_seq_one_letter_code
_entity_poly.pdbx_strand_id
1 'polypeptide(L)' 'TVAHAVKAAVSHNCDLSELPLTVLQQFNPTIEKDVYDALSLRGSLEARNTLGGTAPSQVRAQIERHRQRLG' A
#
# COMPACT_ATOMS: atom_id res chain seq x y z
N THR A 1 3.67 16.59 -4.94
CA THR A 1 3.18 16.10 -3.62
C THR A 1 2.18 14.99 -3.87
N VAL A 2 1.96 14.09 -2.90
CA VAL A 2 0.97 13.00 -3.04
C VAL A 2 -0.44 13.57 -3.34
N ALA A 3 -0.81 14.69 -2.72
CA ALA A 3 -2.11 15.33 -2.95
C ALA A 3 -2.36 15.71 -4.42
N HIS A 4 -1.33 16.15 -5.15
CA HIS A 4 -1.47 16.47 -6.58
C HIS A 4 -1.66 15.22 -7.45
N ALA A 5 -1.00 14.11 -7.12
CA ALA A 5 -1.20 12.83 -7.80
C ALA A 5 -2.62 12.29 -7.58
N VAL A 6 -3.13 12.38 -6.34
CA VAL A 6 -4.54 12.04 -6.02
C VAL A 6 -5.52 12.92 -6.80
N LYS A 7 -5.28 14.24 -6.86
CA LYS A 7 -6.12 15.15 -7.65
C LYS A 7 -6.13 14.78 -9.13
N ALA A 8 -5.00 14.37 -9.70
CA ALA A 8 -4.91 13.92 -11.08
C ALA A 8 -5.71 12.63 -11.32
N ALA A 9 -5.56 11.62 -10.46
CA ALA A 9 -6.33 10.38 -10.54
C ALA A 9 -7.85 10.63 -10.48
N VAL A 10 -8.30 11.46 -9.55
CA VAL A 10 -9.72 11.88 -9.45
C VAL A 10 -10.19 12.59 -10.72
N SER A 11 -9.37 13.49 -11.29
CA SER A 11 -9.71 14.21 -12.53
C SER A 11 -9.81 13.28 -13.74
N HIS A 12 -9.05 12.18 -13.75
CA HIS A 12 -9.10 11.13 -14.76
C HIS A 12 -10.11 10.02 -14.45
N ASN A 13 -10.84 10.11 -13.33
CA ASN A 13 -11.78 9.10 -12.84
C ASN A 13 -11.17 7.68 -12.81
N CYS A 14 -9.94 7.59 -12.30
CA CYS A 14 -9.18 6.36 -12.15
C CYS A 14 -8.58 6.26 -10.74
N ASP A 15 -8.14 5.08 -10.34
CA ASP A 15 -7.36 4.89 -9.12
C ASP A 15 -5.95 5.51 -9.30
N LEU A 16 -5.31 5.86 -8.19
CA LEU A 16 -3.92 6.31 -8.17
C LEU A 16 -2.98 5.23 -8.74
N SER A 17 -3.27 3.95 -8.51
CA SER A 17 -2.50 2.83 -9.08
C SER A 17 -2.63 2.70 -10.60
N GLU A 18 -3.64 3.34 -11.21
CA GLU A 18 -3.89 3.29 -12.65
C GLU A 18 -3.18 4.43 -13.41
N LEU A 19 -2.62 5.42 -12.69
CA LEU A 19 -1.84 6.47 -13.34
C LEU A 19 -0.56 5.90 -13.96
N PRO A 20 -0.22 6.28 -15.21
CA PRO A 20 1.03 5.88 -15.83
C PRO A 20 2.26 6.36 -15.05
N LEU A 21 3.34 5.57 -15.06
CA LEU A 21 4.58 5.90 -14.34
C LEU A 21 5.13 7.27 -14.77
N THR A 22 5.02 7.59 -16.06
CA THR A 22 5.42 8.89 -16.61
C THR A 22 4.65 10.05 -16.00
N VAL A 23 3.37 9.85 -15.67
CA VAL A 23 2.52 10.85 -14.99
C VAL A 23 2.93 10.96 -13.52
N LEU A 24 3.17 9.83 -12.85
CA LEU A 24 3.64 9.83 -11.46
C LEU A 24 4.99 10.54 -11.32
N GLN A 25 5.90 10.32 -12.26
CA GLN A 25 7.23 10.94 -12.31
C GLN A 25 7.20 12.46 -12.52
N GLN A 26 6.13 13.02 -13.10
CA GLN A 26 5.93 14.48 -13.15
C GLN A 26 5.75 15.09 -11.74
N PHE A 27 5.29 14.30 -10.76
CA PHE A 27 5.13 14.77 -9.37
C PHE A 27 6.39 14.54 -8.52
N ASN A 28 7.15 13.49 -8.81
CA ASN A 28 8.48 13.24 -8.26
C ASN A 28 9.27 12.29 -9.18
N PRO A 29 10.42 12.71 -9.73
CA PRO A 29 11.21 11.90 -10.67
C PRO A 29 11.83 10.64 -10.04
N THR A 30 11.90 10.55 -8.70
CA THR A 30 12.43 9.35 -8.02
C THR A 30 11.42 8.20 -7.92
N ILE A 31 10.20 8.37 -8.43
CA ILE A 31 9.20 7.31 -8.44
C ILE A 31 9.57 6.29 -9.53
N GLU A 32 9.65 5.03 -9.13
CA GLU A 32 9.96 3.91 -10.02
C GLU A 32 8.77 2.94 -10.11
N LYS A 33 8.94 1.85 -10.87
CA LYS A 33 7.88 0.86 -11.13
C LYS A 33 7.41 0.13 -9.87
N ASP A 34 8.23 0.08 -8.83
CA ASP A 34 7.92 -0.51 -7.53
C ASP A 34 6.80 0.23 -6.78
N VAL A 35 6.47 1.47 -7.16
CA VAL A 35 5.37 2.23 -6.57
C VAL A 35 4.02 1.49 -6.66
N TYR A 36 3.79 0.73 -7.72
CA TYR A 36 2.54 0.01 -7.92
C TYR A 36 2.34 -1.12 -6.92
N ASP A 37 3.43 -1.67 -6.37
CA ASP A 37 3.34 -2.66 -5.30
C ASP A 37 2.73 -2.00 -4.05
N ALA A 38 3.26 -0.84 -3.65
CA ALA A 38 2.77 -0.08 -2.50
C ALA A 38 1.34 0.47 -2.69
N LEU A 39 0.95 0.78 -3.93
CA LEU A 39 -0.39 1.27 -4.26
C LEU A 39 -1.43 0.14 -4.38
N SER A 40 -1.00 -1.13 -4.44
CA SER A 40 -1.93 -2.27 -4.45
C SER A 40 -2.52 -2.53 -3.06
N LEU A 41 -3.74 -3.09 -3.02
CA LEU A 41 -4.35 -3.54 -1.76
C LEU A 41 -3.45 -4.52 -1.01
N ARG A 42 -2.84 -5.47 -1.73
CA ARG A 42 -1.99 -6.49 -1.11
C ARG A 42 -0.70 -5.89 -0.56
N GLY A 43 -0.01 -5.04 -1.33
CA GLY A 43 1.21 -4.40 -0.87
C GLY A 43 0.98 -3.44 0.29
N SER A 44 -0.14 -2.70 0.29
CA SER A 44 -0.55 -1.87 1.44
C SER A 44 -0.74 -2.69 2.72
N LEU A 45 -1.35 -3.88 2.64
CA LEU A 45 -1.48 -4.80 3.78
C LEU A 45 -0.13 -5.35 4.22
N GLU A 46 0.69 -5.86 3.30
CA GLU A 46 2.01 -6.44 3.60
C GLU A 46 2.99 -5.40 4.18
N ALA A 47 2.90 -4.13 3.79
CA ALA A 47 3.75 -3.06 4.32
C ALA A 47 3.56 -2.84 5.83
N ARG A 48 2.39 -3.21 6.39
CA ARG A 48 2.09 -3.12 7.83
C ARG A 48 2.57 -4.39 8.56
N ASN A 49 3.83 -4.78 8.35
CA ASN A 49 4.45 -5.97 8.93
C ASN A 49 5.29 -5.67 10.19
N THR A 50 4.79 -4.78 11.05
CA THR A 50 5.33 -4.56 12.40
C THR A 50 4.51 -5.36 13.42
N LEU A 51 5.00 -5.47 14.66
CA LEU A 51 4.26 -6.15 15.73
C LEU A 51 2.84 -5.56 15.87
N GLY A 52 1.82 -6.39 15.66
CA GLY A 52 0.41 -6.00 15.74
C GLY A 52 -0.14 -5.32 14.48
N GLY A 53 0.65 -5.25 13.41
CA GLY A 53 0.22 -4.71 12.12
C GLY A 53 -0.74 -5.62 11.35
N THR A 54 -1.27 -5.11 10.24
CA THR A 54 -2.29 -5.77 9.42
C THR A 54 -1.73 -6.72 8.37
N ALA A 55 -0.40 -6.89 8.28
CA ALA A 55 0.19 -7.86 7.36
C ALA A 55 -0.37 -9.26 7.66
N PRO A 56 -0.71 -10.07 6.65
CA PRO A 56 -1.25 -11.42 6.87
C PRO A 56 -0.36 -12.31 7.74
N SER A 57 0.97 -12.14 7.67
CA SER A 57 1.93 -12.81 8.57
C SER A 57 1.71 -12.42 10.04
N GLN A 58 1.58 -11.12 10.33
CA GLN A 58 1.32 -10.59 11.67
C GLN A 58 -0.03 -11.04 12.21
N VAL A 59 -1.07 -11.00 11.39
CA VAL A 59 -2.41 -11.47 11.79
C VAL A 59 -2.38 -12.95 12.18
N ARG A 60 -1.72 -13.80 11.39
CA ARG A 60 -1.57 -15.23 11.72
C ARG A 60 -0.77 -15.44 13.01
N ALA A 61 0.33 -14.71 13.20
CA ALA A 61 1.12 -14.78 14.43
C ALA A 61 0.32 -14.34 15.67
N GLN A 62 -0.49 -13.29 15.57
CA GLN A 62 -1.35 -12.84 16.67
C GLN A 62 -2.47 -13.84 16.99
N ILE A 63 -3.09 -14.43 15.97
CA ILE A 63 -4.08 -15.49 16.15
C ILE A 63 -3.47 -16.66 16.93
N GLU A 64 -2.28 -17.13 16.53
CA GLU A 64 -1.60 -18.24 17.20
C GLU A 64 -1.24 -17.91 18.65
N ARG A 65 -0.67 -16.73 18.89
CA ARG A 65 -0.37 -16.25 20.24
C ARG A 65 -1.62 -16.22 21.13
N HIS A 66 -2.76 -15.79 20.60
CA HIS A 66 -4.00 -15.73 21.37
C HIS A 66 -4.61 -17.11 21.61
N ARG A 67 -4.50 -18.04 20.67
CA ARG A 67 -4.88 -19.45 20.90
C ARG A 67 -4.10 -20.05 22.06
N GLN A 68 -2.79 -19.84 22.11
CA GLN A 68 -1.94 -20.31 23.21
C GLN A 68 -2.25 -19.67 24.57
N ARG A 69 -2.76 -18.44 24.57
CA ARG A 69 -3.10 -17.70 25.80
C ARG A 69 -4.49 -18.04 26.34
N LEU A 70 -5.43 -18.36 25.46
CA LEU A 70 -6.87 -18.48 25.77
C LEU A 70 -7.40 -19.92 25.73
N GLY A 71 -6.69 -20.83 25.06
CA GLY A 71 -6.92 -22.28 25.20
C GLY A 71 -6.38 -22.80 26.53
#